data_AF-A0A386PVP0-F1
#
_entry.id   AF-A0A386PVP0-F1
#
_cell.length_a   1.000
_cell.length_b   1.000
_cell.length_c   1.000
_cell.angle_alpha   90.00
_cell.angle_beta   90.00
_cell.angle_gamma   90.00
#
_symmetry.space_group_name_H-M   'P 1'
#
loop_
_entity.id
_entity.type
_entity.pdbx_description
1 polymer ?
#
loop_
_entity_poly.entity_id
_entity_poly.type
_entity_poly.pdbx_seq_one_letter_code
_entity_poly.pdbx_strand_id
1 'polypeptide(L)'
;MDDNMSFRTLYDVQQLLKRFGTFVHVGKRIWDIELMSSEIRRLYEGGLIDKQTFIRVQMVLKREHRIEEKKKKKRTDQSDRQKVNRC
;
A
#
# COMPACT_ATOMS: atom_id res chain seq x y z
N MET A 1 -26.20 2.17 -5.94
CA MET A 1 -25.11 2.05 -6.93
C MET A 1 -24.09 1.11 -6.35
N ASP A 2 -24.37 -0.17 -6.53
CA ASP A 2 -23.64 -1.27 -5.92
C ASP A 2 -22.48 -1.69 -6.81
N ASP A 3 -21.38 -0.95 -6.72
CA ASP A 3 -20.10 -1.48 -7.19
C ASP A 3 -19.62 -2.47 -6.13
N ASN A 4 -19.85 -3.74 -6.38
CA ASN A 4 -19.16 -4.86 -5.77
C ASN A 4 -17.65 -4.80 -6.15
N MET A 5 -16.96 -3.75 -5.70
CA MET A 5 -15.53 -3.56 -5.85
C MET A 5 -14.83 -4.58 -4.96
N SER A 6 -14.40 -5.68 -5.59
CA SER A 6 -13.46 -6.60 -4.99
C SER A 6 -12.06 -5.97 -5.05
N PHE A 7 -11.68 -5.19 -4.04
CA PHE A 7 -10.29 -4.70 -3.90
C PHE A 7 -9.34 -5.90 -3.76
N ARG A 8 -8.51 -6.15 -4.78
CA ARG A 8 -7.55 -7.27 -4.80
C ARG A 8 -6.11 -6.80 -4.86
N THR A 9 -5.89 -5.62 -5.44
CA THR A 9 -4.55 -5.10 -5.75
C THR A 9 -4.36 -3.67 -5.28
N LEU A 10 -3.11 -3.22 -5.21
CA LEU A 10 -2.77 -1.82 -4.96
C LEU A 10 -3.37 -0.86 -6.01
N TYR A 11 -3.52 -1.34 -7.25
CA TYR A 11 -4.09 -0.54 -8.33
C TYR A 11 -5.55 -0.18 -8.03
N ASP A 12 -6.34 -1.13 -7.52
CA ASP A 12 -7.74 -0.87 -7.15
C ASP A 12 -7.84 0.22 -6.06
N VAL A 13 -6.89 0.22 -5.12
CA VAL A 13 -6.79 1.24 -4.06
C VAL A 13 -6.41 2.60 -4.66
N GLN A 14 -5.48 2.62 -5.62
CA GLN A 14 -5.13 3.85 -6.32
C GLN A 14 -6.32 4.41 -7.11
N GLN A 15 -7.10 3.55 -7.78
CA GLN A 15 -8.29 3.97 -8.52
C GLN A 15 -9.37 4.52 -7.58
N LEU A 16 -9.52 3.95 -6.38
CA LEU A 16 -10.39 4.52 -5.34
C LEU A 16 -9.95 5.94 -4.96
N LEU A 17 -8.65 6.14 -4.64
CA LEU A 17 -8.12 7.45 -4.26
C LEU A 17 -8.23 8.49 -5.39
N LYS A 18 -8.05 8.08 -6.64
CA LYS A 18 -8.26 8.94 -7.82
C LYS A 18 -9.69 9.47 -7.92
N ARG A 19 -10.71 8.68 -7.54
CA ARG A 19 -12.11 9.14 -7.52
C ARG A 19 -12.31 10.30 -6.54
N PHE A 20 -11.52 10.35 -5.46
CA PHE A 20 -11.51 11.43 -4.48
C PHE A 20 -10.51 12.55 -4.81
N GLY A 21 -9.86 12.51 -5.98
CA GLY A 21 -8.88 13.52 -6.40
C GLY A 21 -7.52 13.42 -5.71
N THR A 22 -7.23 12.33 -4.99
CA THR A 22 -5.95 12.15 -4.28
C THR A 22 -4.97 11.33 -5.13
N PHE A 23 -3.81 11.91 -5.43
CA PHE A 23 -2.72 11.27 -6.16
C PHE A 23 -1.53 11.05 -5.24
N VAL A 24 -1.13 9.79 -5.05
CA VAL A 24 0.01 9.41 -4.20
C VAL A 24 1.13 8.85 -5.06
N HIS A 25 2.26 9.57 -5.12
CA HIS A 25 3.49 9.03 -5.70
C HIS A 25 4.74 9.76 -5.16
N VAL A 26 5.42 9.14 -4.19
CA VAL A 26 6.64 9.66 -3.52
C VAL A 26 7.91 9.01 -4.08
N GLY A 27 7.76 8.00 -4.96
CA GLY A 27 8.87 7.36 -5.67
C GLY A 27 9.45 6.11 -5.00
N LYS A 28 9.14 5.83 -3.72
CA LYS A 28 9.38 4.51 -3.12
C LYS A 28 8.06 3.85 -2.74
N ARG A 29 7.87 2.63 -3.26
CA ARG A 29 6.63 1.85 -3.12
C ARG A 29 6.16 1.64 -1.69
N ILE A 30 7.07 1.51 -0.72
CA ILE A 30 6.65 1.35 0.69
C ILE A 30 6.01 2.61 1.26
N TRP A 31 6.55 3.79 0.92
CA TRP A 31 6.01 5.06 1.36
C TRP A 31 4.67 5.33 0.70
N ASP A 32 4.53 4.97 -0.57
CA ASP A 32 3.25 5.06 -1.27
C ASP A 32 2.17 4.23 -0.56
N ILE A 33 2.50 3.01 -0.10
CA ILE A 33 1.56 2.15 0.64
C ILE A 33 1.15 2.78 1.98
N GLU A 34 2.11 3.32 2.74
CA GLU A 34 1.85 3.97 4.03
C GLU A 34 1.00 5.24 3.88
N LEU A 35 1.30 6.06 2.86
CA LEU A 35 0.55 7.27 2.58
C LEU A 35 -0.88 6.94 2.12
N MET A 36 -1.04 5.97 1.22
CA MET A 36 -2.36 5.46 0.82
C MET A 36 -3.17 4.95 2.02
N SER A 37 -2.54 4.23 2.96
CA SER A 37 -3.20 3.78 4.18
C SER A 37 -3.71 4.94 5.05
N SER A 38 -2.91 6.01 5.13
CA SER A 38 -3.26 7.20 5.91
C SER A 38 -4.40 7.99 5.27
N GLU A 39 -4.43 8.09 3.94
CA GLU A 39 -5.54 8.73 3.21
C GLU A 39 -6.85 7.96 3.33
N ILE A 40 -6.79 6.63 3.18
CA ILE A 40 -7.98 5.79 3.34
C ILE A 40 -8.56 5.92 4.76
N ARG A 41 -7.71 6.08 5.77
CA ARG A 41 -8.17 6.36 7.14
C ARG A 41 -8.88 7.71 7.24
N ARG A 42 -8.34 8.76 6.63
CA ARG A 42 -9.00 10.09 6.58
C ARG A 42 -10.35 10.03 5.88
N LEU A 43 -10.45 9.31 4.76
CA LEU A 43 -11.71 9.13 4.04
C LEU A 43 -12.75 8.39 4.89
N TYR A 44 -12.33 7.39 5.67
CA TYR A 44 -13.22 6.67 6.59
C TYR A 44 -13.68 7.56 7.75
N GLU A 45 -12.76 8.29 8.38
CA GLU A 45 -13.08 9.24 9.46
C GLU A 45 -13.99 10.38 8.98
N GLY A 46 -13.84 10.81 7.71
CA GLY A 46 -14.72 11.78 7.06
C GLY A 46 -16.05 11.22 6.55
N GLY A 47 -16.34 9.92 6.76
CA GLY A 47 -17.60 9.29 6.33
C GLY A 47 -17.77 9.14 4.82
N LEU A 48 -16.69 9.29 4.04
CA LEU A 48 -16.70 9.24 2.57
C LEU A 48 -16.65 7.79 2.03
N ILE A 49 -16.25 6.82 2.86
CA ILE A 49 -16.20 5.41 2.51
C ILE A 49 -16.88 4.55 3.58
N ASP A 50 -17.53 3.47 3.15
CA ASP A 50 -18.13 2.50 4.06
C ASP A 50 -17.07 1.68 4.81
N LYS A 51 -17.45 1.17 5.99
CA LYS A 51 -16.63 0.30 6.82
C LYS A 51 -16.18 -0.95 6.09
N GLN A 52 -17.03 -1.57 5.26
CA GLN A 52 -16.63 -2.77 4.51
C GLN A 52 -15.52 -2.45 3.50
N THR A 53 -15.66 -1.35 2.77
CA THR A 53 -14.65 -0.83 1.83
C THR A 53 -13.33 -0.55 2.55
N PHE A 54 -13.39 0.14 3.69
CA PHE A 54 -12.21 0.43 4.51
C PHE A 54 -11.46 -0.84 4.93
N ILE A 55 -12.18 -1.85 5.45
CA ILE A 55 -11.59 -3.11 5.90
C ILE A 55 -10.91 -3.84 4.73
N ARG A 56 -11.57 -3.95 3.57
CA ARG A 56 -11.02 -4.62 2.38
C ARG A 56 -9.74 -3.94 1.89
N VAL A 57 -9.75 -2.62 1.75
CA VAL A 57 -8.59 -1.84 1.32
C VAL A 57 -7.43 -1.99 2.30
N GLN A 58 -7.70 -1.91 3.60
CA GLN A 58 -6.68 -2.09 4.64
C GLN A 58 -6.03 -3.48 4.58
N MET A 59 -6.78 -4.54 4.29
CA MET A 59 -6.21 -5.88 4.13
C MET A 59 -5.24 -5.96 2.95
N VAL A 60 -5.59 -5.37 1.81
CA VAL A 60 -4.73 -5.32 0.61
C VAL A 60 -3.45 -4.56 0.91
N LEU A 61 -3.55 -3.37 1.51
CA LEU A 61 -2.39 -2.55 1.85
C LEU A 61 -1.45 -3.25 2.84
N LYS A 62 -1.98 -3.89 3.88
CA LYS A 62 -1.18 -4.65 4.85
C LYS A 62 -0.45 -5.83 4.21
N ARG A 63 -1.10 -6.54 3.29
CA ARG A 63 -0.49 -7.65 2.55
C ARG A 63 0.68 -7.16 1.70
N GLU A 64 0.46 -6.10 0.92
CA GLU A 64 1.47 -5.52 0.03
C GLU A 64 2.64 -4.94 0.81
N HIS A 65 2.38 -4.26 1.94
CA HIS A 65 3.42 -3.75 2.84
C HIS A 65 4.36 -4.87 3.29
N ARG A 66 3.81 -5.97 3.80
CA ARG A 66 4.58 -7.12 4.27
C ARG A 66 5.44 -7.75 3.17
N ILE A 67 4.93 -7.78 1.93
CA ILE A 67 5.67 -8.29 0.78
C ILE A 67 6.86 -7.38 0.46
N GLU A 68 6.65 -6.07 0.42
CA GLU A 68 7.70 -5.09 0.12
C GLU A 68 8.77 -5.00 1.23
N GLU A 69 8.38 -5.12 2.50
CA GLU A 69 9.32 -5.22 3.62
C GLU A 69 10.23 -6.45 3.50
N LYS A 70 9.67 -7.62 3.18
CA LYS A 70 10.45 -8.85 2.97
C LYS A 70 11.42 -8.70 1.80
N LYS A 71 11.02 -8.02 0.72
CA LYS A 71 11.91 -7.72 -0.42
C LYS A 71 13.03 -6.77 -0.03
N LYS A 72 12.76 -5.75 0.80
CA LYS A 72 13.79 -4.84 1.30
C LYS A 72 14.85 -5.58 2.12
N LYS A 73 14.42 -6.42 3.08
CA LYS A 73 15.34 -7.20 3.94
C LYS A 73 16.28 -8.11 3.14
N LYS A 74 15.75 -8.82 2.14
CA LYS A 74 16.58 -9.67 1.25
C LYS A 74 17.65 -8.91 0.49
N ARG A 75 17.37 -7.66 0.06
CA ARG A 75 18.34 -6.83 -0.67
C ARG A 75 19.47 -6.34 0.24
N THR A 76 19.17 -5.98 1.48
CA THR A 76 20.20 -5.62 2.47
C THR A 76 21.10 -6.82 2.79
N ASP A 77 20.51 -7.98 3.05
CA ASP A 77 21.26 -9.20 3.41
C ASP A 77 22.21 -9.67 2.30
N GLN A 78 21.84 -9.47 1.01
CA GLN A 78 22.70 -9.78 -0.13
C GLN A 78 23.87 -8.80 -0.30
N SER A 79 23.67 -7.51 -0.02
CA SER A 79 24.77 -6.53 -0.12
C SER A 79 25.84 -6.77 0.96
N ASP A 80 25.42 -7.25 2.12
CA ASP A 80 26.31 -7.53 3.24
C ASP A 80 27.14 -8.80 2.98
N ARG A 81 26.53 -9.85 2.39
CA ARG A 81 27.26 -11.07 1.99
C ARG A 81 28.28 -10.83 0.87
N GLN A 82 27.97 -9.94 -0.09
CA GLN A 82 28.90 -9.63 -1.18
C GLN A 82 30.15 -8.86 -0.71
N LYS A 83 30.06 -8.12 0.40
CA LYS A 83 31.20 -7.40 1.01
C LYS A 83 32.15 -8.35 1.73
N VAL A 84 31.63 -9.38 2.41
CA VAL A 84 32.46 -10.37 3.13
C VAL A 84 33.30 -11.21 2.17
N ASN A 85 32.81 -11.51 0.96
CA ASN A 85 33.53 -12.30 -0.05
C ASN A 85 34.54 -11.49 -0.89
N ARG A 86 34.80 -10.22 -0.53
CA ARG A 86 35.75 -9.33 -1.23
C ARG A 86 36.94 -8.93 -0.36
N CYS A 87 37.03 -9.47 0.85
CA CYS A 87 38.21 -9.38 1.73
C CYS A 87 39.08 -10.62 1.57
#